data_AF-A0A830CGM8-F1
#
_entry.id   AF-A0A830CGM8-F1
#
_cell.length_a   1.000
_cell.length_b   1.000
_cell.length_c   1.000
_cell.angle_alpha   90.00
_cell.angle_beta   90.00
_cell.angle_gamma   90.00
#
_symmetry.space_group_name_H-M   'P 1'
#
loop_
_entity.id
_entity.type
_entity.pdbx_description
1 polymer ?
#
loop_
_entity_poly.entity_id
_entity_poly.type
_entity_poly.pdbx_seq_one_letter_code
_entity_poly.pdbx_strand_id
1 'polypeptide(L)' 'MVIVANPRQFKTPYWFLRRKKDYKDDKFSQGTSNALDMKLEDDLEHLKIMFDYKLHSQPSIFSSFIK' A
#
# COMPACT_ATOMS: atom_id res chain seq x y z
N MET A 1 2.95 -3.22 -23.35
CA MET A 1 3.94 -3.95 -22.51
C MET A 1 3.26 -5.09 -21.77
N VAL A 2 3.35 -6.33 -22.28
CA VAL A 2 2.63 -7.51 -21.73
C VAL A 2 3.32 -8.10 -20.48
N ILE A 3 4.66 -8.01 -20.43
CA ILE A 3 5.47 -8.55 -19.31
C ILE A 3 5.18 -7.82 -18.00
N VAL A 4 5.02 -6.49 -18.06
CA VAL A 4 4.73 -5.64 -16.89
C VAL A 4 3.32 -5.85 -16.36
N ALA A 5 2.35 -6.12 -17.24
CA ALA A 5 0.97 -6.36 -16.85
C ALA A 5 0.78 -7.72 -16.19
N ASN A 6 1.46 -8.77 -16.69
CA ASN A 6 1.32 -10.14 -16.21
C ASN A 6 2.67 -10.79 -15.88
N PRO A 7 3.44 -10.25 -14.91
CA PRO A 7 4.78 -10.74 -14.58
C PRO A 7 4.81 -12.20 -14.10
N ARG A 8 3.70 -12.72 -13.58
CA ARG A 8 3.54 -14.12 -13.17
C ARG A 8 3.73 -15.12 -14.31
N GLN A 9 3.33 -14.75 -15.53
CA GLN A 9 3.42 -15.63 -16.70
C GLN A 9 4.88 -15.79 -17.17
N PHE A 10 5.77 -14.89 -16.75
CA PHE A 10 7.17 -14.86 -17.15
C PHE A 10 8.11 -15.39 -16.06
N LYS A 11 7.59 -16.18 -15.10
CA LYS A 11 8.35 -16.74 -13.97
C LYS A 11 9.07 -15.70 -13.10
N THR A 12 8.58 -14.46 -13.09
CA THR A 12 9.12 -13.42 -12.21
C THR A 12 8.81 -13.75 -10.75
N PRO A 13 9.82 -13.78 -9.86
CA PRO A 13 9.60 -14.14 -8.46
C PRO A 13 8.80 -13.09 -7.70
N TYR A 14 8.00 -13.54 -6.72
CA TYR A 14 7.07 -12.69 -5.95
C TYR A 14 7.75 -11.52 -5.23
N TRP A 15 8.98 -11.70 -4.77
CA TRP A 15 9.73 -10.67 -4.06
C TRP A 15 10.19 -9.51 -4.96
N PHE A 16 10.14 -9.67 -6.29
CA PHE A 16 10.51 -8.64 -7.25
C PHE A 16 9.35 -7.69 -7.59
N LEU A 17 8.11 -8.07 -7.29
CA LEU A 17 6.96 -7.22 -7.57
C LEU A 17 6.89 -6.04 -6.59
N ARG A 18 6.65 -4.85 -7.14
CA ARG A 18 6.55 -3.59 -6.37
C ARG A 18 5.37 -3.59 -5.40
N ARG A 19 4.24 -4.19 -5.77
CA ARG A 19 3.11 -4.39 -4.86
C ARG A 19 3.16 -5.81 -4.32
N LYS A 20 3.46 -5.92 -3.04
CA LYS A 20 3.44 -7.16 -2.27
C LYS A 20 2.25 -7.10 -1.34
N LYS A 21 1.39 -8.11 -1.39
CA LYS A 21 0.28 -8.26 -0.45
C LYS A 21 -0.63 -7.02 -0.42
N ASP A 22 -1.28 -6.73 -1.55
CA ASP A 22 -2.24 -5.64 -1.63
C ASP A 22 -3.33 -5.79 -0.54
N TYR A 23 -3.69 -4.71 0.17
CA TYR A 23 -4.62 -4.80 1.30
C TYR A 23 -6.03 -5.23 0.86
N LYS A 24 -6.41 -4.92 -0.38
CA LYS A 24 -7.73 -5.25 -0.93
C LYS A 24 -7.82 -6.71 -1.39
N ASP A 25 -6.85 -7.12 -2.21
CA ASP A 25 -6.93 -8.35 -3.00
C ASP A 25 -5.95 -9.45 -2.56
N ASP A 26 -5.05 -9.15 -1.61
CA ASP A 26 -3.95 -10.01 -1.15
C ASP A 26 -3.01 -10.49 -2.28
N LYS A 27 -3.11 -9.86 -3.46
CA LYS A 27 -2.36 -10.24 -4.67
C LYS A 27 -1.04 -9.51 -4.79
N PHE A 28 -0.09 -10.20 -5.42
CA PHE A 28 1.17 -9.61 -5.88
C PHE A 28 0.99 -9.06 -7.29
N SER A 29 1.30 -7.78 -7.49
CA SER A 29 1.12 -7.11 -8.77
C SER A 29 2.25 -6.15 -9.10
N GLN A 30 2.41 -5.85 -10.39
CA GLN A 30 3.27 -4.78 -10.86
C GLN A 30 2.38 -3.68 -11.44
N GLY A 31 2.32 -2.54 -10.74
CA GLY A 31 1.58 -1.37 -11.23
C GLY A 31 2.31 -0.69 -12.40
N THR A 32 1.54 -0.35 -13.44
CA THR A 32 1.92 0.59 -14.51
C THR A 32 1.62 2.03 -14.06
N SER A 33 2.29 3.05 -14.60
CA SER A 33 2.24 4.45 -14.10
C SER A 33 0.86 4.93 -13.63
N ASN A 34 -0.17 4.90 -14.48
CA ASN A 34 -1.50 5.42 -14.09
C ASN A 34 -2.16 4.62 -12.95
N ALA A 35 -1.99 3.30 -12.93
CA ALA A 35 -2.53 2.44 -11.87
C ALA A 35 -1.69 2.50 -10.59
N LEU A 36 -0.45 3.00 -10.68
CA LEU A 36 0.42 3.19 -9.54
C LEU A 36 0.01 4.44 -8.75
N ASP A 37 -0.31 5.53 -9.45
CA ASP A 37 -0.72 6.80 -8.84
C ASP A 37 -2.05 6.66 -8.08
N MET A 38 -3.08 6.10 -8.73
CA MET A 38 -4.38 5.85 -8.08
C MET A 38 -4.24 5.01 -6.80
N LYS A 39 -3.43 3.95 -6.85
CA LYS A 39 -3.22 3.09 -5.68
C LYS A 39 -2.40 3.76 -4.59
N LEU A 40 -1.52 4.70 -4.92
CA LEU A 40 -0.79 5.47 -3.92
C LEU A 40 -1.72 6.46 -3.20
N GLU A 41 -2.64 7.08 -3.91
CA GLU A 41 -3.65 7.96 -3.31
C GLU A 41 -4.53 7.20 -2.31
N ASP A 42 -5.06 6.04 -2.69
CA ASP A 42 -5.85 5.17 -1.79
C ASP A 42 -5.06 4.76 -0.52
N ASP A 43 -3.78 4.40 -0.68
CA ASP A 43 -2.92 4.01 0.44
C ASP A 43 -2.70 5.20 1.40
N LEU A 44 -2.52 6.41 0.88
CA LEU A 44 -2.34 7.63 1.68
C LEU A 44 -3.62 8.00 2.44
N GLU A 45 -4.79 7.87 1.82
CA GLU A 45 -6.07 8.10 2.49
C GLU A 45 -6.28 7.09 3.62
N HIS A 46 -6.00 5.82 3.38
CA HIS A 46 -6.11 4.79 4.42
C HIS A 46 -5.15 5.03 5.58
N LEU A 47 -3.92 5.51 5.32
CA LEU A 47 -2.97 5.88 6.37
C LEU A 47 -3.45 7.07 7.20
N LYS A 48 -4.05 8.10 6.59
CA LYS A 48 -4.64 9.22 7.32
C LYS A 48 -5.76 8.74 8.24
N ILE A 49 -6.67 7.95 7.72
CA ILE A 49 -7.78 7.37 8.47
C ILE A 49 -7.26 6.53 9.66
N MET A 50 -6.27 5.67 9.43
CA MET A 50 -5.64 4.86 10.48
C MET A 50 -4.95 5.72 11.54
N PHE A 51 -4.29 6.79 11.13
CA PHE A 51 -3.64 7.74 12.03
C PHE A 51 -4.69 8.45 12.92
N ASP A 52 -5.76 8.96 12.31
CA ASP A 52 -6.85 9.64 13.02
C ASP A 52 -7.56 8.70 14.00
N TYR A 53 -7.85 7.46 13.60
CA TYR A 53 -8.40 6.45 14.51
C TYR A 53 -7.49 6.18 15.70
N LYS A 54 -6.18 6.12 15.50
CA LYS A 54 -5.21 5.89 16.56
C LYS A 54 -5.14 7.09 17.53
N LEU A 55 -5.23 8.31 17.02
CA LEU A 55 -5.31 9.53 17.84
C LEU A 55 -6.56 9.53 18.72
N HIS A 56 -7.72 9.17 18.16
CA HIS A 56 -8.98 9.17 18.91
C HIS A 56 -9.09 7.98 19.89
N SER A 57 -8.43 6.87 19.59
CA SER A 57 -8.44 5.68 20.45
C SER A 57 -7.48 5.78 21.65
N GLN A 58 -6.38 6.54 21.56
CA GLN A 58 -5.35 6.64 22.62
C GLN A 58 -4.71 8.05 22.70
N PRO A 59 -5.38 9.06 23.29
CA PRO A 59 -4.84 10.41 23.40
C PRO A 59 -3.63 10.54 24.34
N SER A 60 -3.46 9.60 25.29
CA SER A 60 -2.41 9.65 26.32
C SER A 60 -0.99 9.34 25.82
N ILE A 61 -0.86 8.47 24.82
CA ILE A 61 0.44 8.02 24.29
C ILE A 61 1.04 9.06 23.33
N PHE A 62 0.21 9.80 22.60
CA PHE A 62 0.67 10.84 21.67
C PHE A 62 1.15 12.11 22.39
N SER A 63 0.51 12.46 23.52
CA SER A 63 0.93 13.60 24.36
C SER A 63 2.34 13.43 24.92
N SER A 64 2.79 12.20 25.20
CA SER A 64 4.16 11.96 25.68
C SER A 64 5.22 11.91 24.57
N PHE A 65 4.82 11.92 23.29
CA PHE A 65 5.75 11.83 22.16
C PHE A 65 5.99 13.20 21.49
N ILE A 66 5.06 14.14 21.66
CA ILE A 66 5.17 15.53 21.15
C ILE A 66 5.87 16.46 22.17
N LYS A 67 6.13 15.97 23.39
CA LYS A 67 6.83 16.69 24.46
C LYS A 67 8.26 16.21 24.59
#